data_AF-A0A3S2XWQ8-F1
#
_entry.id   AF-A0A3S2XWQ8-F1
#
_cell.length_a   1.000
_cell.length_b   1.000
_cell.length_c   1.000
_cell.angle_alpha   90.00
_cell.angle_beta   90.00
_cell.angle_gamma   90.00
#
_symmetry.space_group_name_H-M   'P 1'
#
loop_
_entity.id
_entity.type
_entity.pdbx_description
1 polymer ?
#
loop_
_entity_poly.entity_id
_entity_poly.type
_entity_poly.pdbx_seq_one_letter_code
_entity_poly.pdbx_strand_id
1 'polypeptide(L)'
;MRRTTLALICAAAATPAAAREPLLTLPVDCTLGADCFIQNYVDADPGPGHADFTCGPLSYDGHKGTDFAVPSLAAMQAGVVVRPAANGTVIGVRDGMPDTGPDASGGIDGRECGNGVVIRHGAGWESQYCHLREGSVAVEIGQRVNLSTELGKIGLSGNTDFPHLHMSLRKDGETVDPFAPDGRADCAEAPTRTLWLDAPDYVPGGILDTGFADAIPDYDRIKAGSAATDRLAPDAPALVLWGYLFGGRAGDTVRLVVEGPSGAVLDETVTLDKTQAQLFRAIGRRLPDDGWTPGSYTGTVIHSRGDTRLDAAATAVTVAR
;
A
#
# COMPACT_ATOMS: atom_id res chain seq x y z
N MET A 1 20.21 71.71 -33.19
CA MET A 1 20.96 70.45 -32.99
C MET A 1 20.11 69.53 -32.11
N ARG A 2 19.60 68.42 -32.68
CA ARG A 2 18.71 67.47 -31.98
C ARG A 2 19.51 66.64 -30.97
N ARG A 3 19.05 66.60 -29.72
CA ARG A 3 19.57 65.71 -28.67
C ARG A 3 18.89 64.35 -28.81
N THR A 4 19.66 63.32 -29.12
CA THR A 4 19.19 61.93 -29.20
C THR A 4 19.47 61.27 -27.85
N THR A 5 18.42 61.01 -27.08
CA THR A 5 18.51 60.25 -25.82
C THR A 5 18.53 58.77 -26.17
N LEU A 6 19.65 58.09 -25.89
CA LEU A 6 19.80 56.66 -26.08
C LEU A 6 19.17 55.95 -24.86
N ALA A 7 18.03 55.28 -25.06
CA ALA A 7 17.43 54.43 -24.04
C ALA A 7 18.20 53.10 -23.98
N LEU A 8 18.88 52.86 -22.86
CA LEU A 8 19.55 51.60 -22.59
C LEU A 8 18.50 50.56 -22.19
N ILE A 9 18.16 49.66 -23.12
CA ILE A 9 17.29 48.52 -22.84
C ILE A 9 18.14 47.47 -22.11
N CYS A 10 17.98 47.39 -20.79
CA CYS A 10 18.47 46.24 -20.01
C CYS A 10 17.62 45.01 -20.36
N ALA A 11 18.12 44.17 -21.26
CA ALA A 11 17.59 42.83 -21.44
C ALA A 11 17.99 41.99 -20.22
N ALA A 12 17.07 41.81 -19.27
CA ALA A 12 17.22 40.80 -18.24
C ALA A 12 17.13 39.43 -18.92
N ALA A 13 18.29 38.79 -19.13
CA ALA A 13 18.33 37.39 -19.53
C ALA A 13 17.78 36.56 -18.36
N ALA A 14 16.51 36.18 -18.42
CA ALA A 14 15.99 35.13 -17.58
C ALA A 14 16.75 33.86 -17.92
N THR A 15 17.64 33.42 -17.03
CA THR A 15 18.19 32.08 -17.11
C THR A 15 17.00 31.10 -17.12
N PRO A 16 16.97 30.10 -18.02
CA PRO A 16 15.97 29.05 -17.88
C PRO A 16 16.16 28.47 -16.48
N ALA A 17 15.13 28.59 -15.64
CA ALA A 17 15.11 27.88 -14.37
C ALA A 17 15.40 26.42 -14.72
N ALA A 18 16.55 25.91 -14.28
CA ALA A 18 16.86 24.49 -14.41
C ALA A 18 15.63 23.76 -13.86
N ALA A 19 14.90 23.06 -14.72
CA ALA A 19 13.67 22.40 -14.35
C ALA A 19 14.03 21.38 -13.27
N ARG A 20 13.60 21.67 -12.04
CA ARG A 20 13.91 20.86 -10.87
C ARG A 20 13.18 19.53 -10.97
N GLU A 21 13.79 18.49 -10.44
CA GLU A 21 13.15 17.20 -10.20
C GLU A 21 11.83 17.41 -9.43
N PRO A 22 10.80 16.59 -9.68
CA PRO A 22 9.56 16.68 -8.93
C PRO A 22 9.86 16.28 -7.48
N LEU A 23 9.38 17.10 -6.54
CA LEU A 23 9.33 16.75 -5.13
C LEU A 23 7.96 16.14 -4.84
N LEU A 24 7.94 14.90 -4.35
CA LEU A 24 6.76 14.05 -4.26
C LEU A 24 6.12 14.11 -2.87
N THR A 25 4.79 14.04 -2.83
CA THR A 25 4.00 13.80 -1.61
C THR A 25 3.26 12.48 -1.72
N LEU A 26 2.82 11.92 -0.59
CA LEU A 26 2.04 10.69 -0.56
C LEU A 26 0.84 10.79 -1.54
N PRO A 27 0.68 9.85 -2.49
CA PRO A 27 -0.34 9.93 -3.52
C PRO A 27 -1.71 9.38 -3.09
N VAL A 28 -1.87 9.03 -1.82
CA VAL A 28 -3.06 8.35 -1.27
C VAL A 28 -3.52 9.06 0.00
N ASP A 29 -4.83 9.26 0.12
CA ASP A 29 -5.49 9.93 1.25
C ASP A 29 -5.75 8.92 2.38
N CYS A 30 -4.66 8.50 3.03
CA CYS A 30 -4.63 7.47 4.06
C CYS A 30 -3.44 7.69 5.01
N THR A 31 -3.51 7.07 6.18
CA THR A 31 -2.44 7.00 7.17
C THR A 31 -1.61 5.72 6.97
N LEU A 32 -0.41 5.87 6.39
CA LEU A 32 0.52 4.76 6.22
C LEU A 32 0.79 4.01 7.54
N GLY A 33 0.69 2.68 7.48
CA GLY A 33 0.86 1.79 8.63
C GLY A 33 -0.41 1.59 9.47
N ALA A 34 -1.51 2.28 9.15
CA ALA A 34 -2.78 2.13 9.87
C ALA A 34 -3.92 1.68 8.95
N ASP A 35 -4.19 2.41 7.87
CA ASP A 35 -5.29 2.13 6.94
C ASP A 35 -4.80 1.85 5.50
N CYS A 36 -3.52 2.08 5.23
CA CYS A 36 -2.84 1.70 4.00
C CYS A 36 -1.36 1.38 4.24
N PHE A 37 -0.76 0.62 3.32
CA PHE A 37 0.57 0.05 3.49
C PHE A 37 1.33 0.04 2.18
N ILE A 38 2.63 0.32 2.21
CA ILE A 38 3.48 0.05 1.04
C ILE A 38 3.86 -1.43 1.07
N GLN A 39 3.39 -2.19 0.07
CA GLN A 39 3.65 -3.64 0.02
C GLN A 39 4.72 -4.03 -0.99
N ASN A 40 4.90 -3.25 -2.06
CA ASN A 40 5.97 -3.44 -3.03
C ASN A 40 6.63 -2.09 -3.38
N TYR A 41 7.92 -2.14 -3.64
CA TYR A 41 8.75 -1.04 -4.13
C TYR A 41 9.27 -1.37 -5.53
N VAL A 42 9.88 -0.38 -6.18
CA VAL A 42 10.51 -0.56 -7.49
C VAL A 42 11.57 -1.64 -7.37
N ASP A 43 11.64 -2.50 -8.39
CA ASP A 43 12.69 -3.51 -8.48
C ASP A 43 14.02 -2.84 -8.84
N ALA A 44 14.91 -2.80 -7.85
CA ALA A 44 16.23 -2.24 -7.97
C ALA A 44 17.26 -3.24 -8.53
N ASP A 45 16.88 -4.51 -8.75
CA ASP A 45 17.76 -5.57 -9.27
C ASP A 45 17.03 -6.55 -10.19
N PRO A 46 16.56 -6.09 -11.38
CA PRO A 46 15.77 -6.91 -12.28
C PRO A 46 16.42 -8.25 -12.64
N GLY A 47 15.64 -9.33 -12.50
CA GLY A 47 16.03 -10.71 -12.70
C GLY A 47 15.67 -11.61 -11.51
N PRO A 48 16.20 -12.86 -11.47
CA PRO A 48 15.90 -13.83 -10.43
C PRO A 48 16.24 -13.38 -9.00
N GLY A 49 17.09 -12.35 -8.87
CA GLY A 49 17.54 -11.79 -7.60
C GLY A 49 16.77 -10.56 -7.12
N HIS A 50 15.71 -10.14 -7.83
CA HIS A 50 14.91 -8.92 -7.59
C HIS A 50 14.88 -8.48 -6.12
N ALA A 51 15.02 -7.18 -5.92
CA ALA A 51 15.04 -6.62 -4.59
C ALA A 51 14.59 -5.17 -4.61
N ASP A 52 13.97 -4.73 -3.51
CA ASP A 52 13.69 -3.32 -3.29
C ASP A 52 14.97 -2.50 -3.06
N PHE A 53 14.83 -1.18 -2.94
CA PHE A 53 15.95 -0.26 -2.71
C PHE A 53 16.76 -0.53 -1.43
N THR A 54 16.23 -1.33 -0.50
CA THR A 54 16.92 -1.76 0.73
C THR A 54 17.52 -3.16 0.61
N CYS A 55 17.48 -3.76 -0.58
CA CYS A 55 17.77 -5.17 -0.84
C CYS A 55 16.83 -6.15 -0.14
N GLY A 56 15.65 -5.65 0.27
CA GLY A 56 14.58 -6.45 0.81
C GLY A 56 13.76 -7.11 -0.31
N PRO A 57 12.93 -8.10 0.04
CA PRO A 57 12.11 -8.84 -0.90
C PRO A 57 10.75 -8.15 -1.14
N LEU A 58 10.54 -6.90 -0.74
CA LEU A 58 9.27 -6.20 -0.98
C LEU A 58 9.24 -5.63 -2.40
N SER A 59 9.41 -6.52 -3.38
CA SER A 59 9.36 -6.26 -4.81
C SER A 59 9.18 -7.59 -5.54
N TYR A 60 9.08 -7.55 -6.87
CA TYR A 60 9.11 -8.73 -7.74
C TYR A 60 9.79 -8.37 -9.06
N ASP A 61 10.25 -9.39 -9.79
CA ASP A 61 11.03 -9.20 -11.02
C ASP A 61 10.34 -8.26 -12.03
N GLY A 62 11.00 -7.14 -12.30
CA GLY A 62 10.55 -6.13 -13.25
C GLY A 62 9.47 -5.20 -12.72
N HIS A 63 9.24 -5.13 -11.41
CA HIS A 63 8.29 -4.19 -10.81
C HIS A 63 8.74 -2.74 -10.99
N LYS A 64 7.88 -1.87 -11.54
CA LYS A 64 8.26 -0.52 -12.01
C LYS A 64 7.71 0.63 -11.15
N GLY A 65 7.14 0.33 -9.99
CA GLY A 65 6.45 1.34 -9.18
C GLY A 65 6.45 1.00 -7.70
N THR A 66 5.72 1.81 -6.95
CA THR A 66 5.44 1.60 -5.52
C THR A 66 3.96 1.30 -5.36
N ASP A 67 3.64 0.24 -4.61
CA ASP A 67 2.27 -0.22 -4.40
C ASP A 67 1.76 0.20 -3.02
N PHE A 68 0.81 1.13 -3.01
CA PHE A 68 0.12 1.62 -1.82
C PHE A 68 -1.21 0.86 -1.66
N ALA A 69 -1.20 -0.16 -0.82
CA ALA A 69 -2.29 -1.12 -0.66
C ALA A 69 -3.24 -0.75 0.48
N VAL A 70 -4.51 -1.07 0.31
CA VAL A 70 -5.50 -1.07 1.40
C VAL A 70 -5.74 -2.51 1.87
N PRO A 71 -6.14 -2.74 3.14
CA PRO A 71 -6.09 -4.09 3.72
C PRO A 71 -7.16 -5.06 3.20
N SER A 72 -8.20 -4.57 2.53
CA SER A 72 -9.31 -5.43 2.08
C SER A 72 -10.15 -4.81 0.95
N LEU A 73 -11.00 -5.65 0.33
CA LEU A 73 -12.03 -5.19 -0.59
C LEU A 73 -13.02 -4.22 0.09
N ALA A 74 -13.36 -4.44 1.36
CA ALA A 74 -14.21 -3.52 2.11
C ALA A 74 -13.57 -2.12 2.23
N ALA A 75 -12.26 -2.05 2.53
CA ALA A 75 -11.52 -0.78 2.58
C ALA A 75 -11.47 -0.08 1.21
N MET A 76 -11.27 -0.85 0.12
CA MET A 76 -11.35 -0.33 -1.25
C MET A 76 -12.73 0.26 -1.57
N GLN A 77 -13.80 -0.43 -1.15
CA GLN A 77 -15.17 0.04 -1.38
C GLN A 77 -15.51 1.29 -0.56
N ALA A 78 -15.00 1.40 0.67
CA ALA A 78 -15.11 2.62 1.48
C ALA A 78 -14.51 3.85 0.76
N GLY A 79 -13.50 3.63 -0.09
CA GLY A 79 -13.01 4.59 -1.07
C GLY A 79 -11.86 5.44 -0.55
N VAL A 80 -10.64 5.00 -0.83
CA VAL A 80 -9.40 5.75 -0.56
C VAL A 80 -9.06 6.61 -1.77
N VAL A 81 -8.98 7.92 -1.58
CA VAL A 81 -8.73 8.89 -2.65
C VAL A 81 -7.27 8.86 -3.08
N VAL A 82 -7.05 8.91 -4.40
CA VAL A 82 -5.72 9.05 -5.01
C VAL A 82 -5.54 10.50 -5.47
N ARG A 83 -4.39 11.08 -5.13
CA ARG A 83 -4.00 12.47 -5.46
C ARG A 83 -2.66 12.48 -6.21
N PRO A 84 -2.35 13.55 -6.97
CA PRO A 84 -1.03 13.69 -7.58
C PRO A 84 0.07 13.72 -6.53
N ALA A 85 1.11 12.91 -6.73
CA ALA A 85 2.34 13.02 -5.95
C ALA A 85 3.07 14.35 -6.21
N ALA A 86 2.89 14.93 -7.41
CA ALA A 86 3.40 16.24 -7.76
C ALA A 86 2.46 16.97 -8.73
N ASN A 87 2.51 18.31 -8.72
CA ASN A 87 1.74 19.14 -9.63
C ASN A 87 2.11 18.83 -11.09
N GLY A 88 1.15 18.93 -12.01
CA GLY A 88 1.41 18.65 -13.41
C GLY A 88 0.20 18.81 -14.31
N THR A 89 0.29 18.19 -15.49
CA THR A 89 -0.78 18.16 -16.49
C THR A 89 -1.10 16.71 -16.82
N VAL A 90 -2.38 16.35 -16.83
CA VAL A 90 -2.83 15.02 -17.21
C VAL A 90 -2.60 14.81 -18.70
N ILE A 91 -1.99 13.69 -19.08
CA ILE A 91 -1.60 13.37 -20.46
C ILE A 91 -2.14 12.02 -20.94
N GLY A 92 -2.66 11.22 -20.02
CA GLY A 92 -3.29 9.95 -20.31
C GLY A 92 -4.32 9.64 -19.23
N VAL A 93 -5.45 9.08 -19.64
CA VAL A 93 -6.50 8.59 -18.75
C VAL A 93 -7.05 7.29 -19.32
N ARG A 94 -7.48 6.38 -18.44
CA ARG A 94 -8.29 5.22 -18.79
C ARG A 94 -9.26 4.95 -17.67
N ASP A 95 -10.51 4.68 -18.00
CA ASP A 95 -11.54 4.29 -17.04
C ASP A 95 -12.48 3.23 -17.65
N GLY A 96 -13.32 2.62 -16.81
CA GLY A 96 -14.35 1.64 -17.17
C GLY A 96 -13.88 0.19 -17.23
N MET A 97 -12.65 -0.11 -16.79
CA MET A 97 -12.22 -1.49 -16.57
C MET A 97 -12.73 -1.99 -15.20
N PRO A 98 -13.27 -3.21 -15.13
CA PRO A 98 -13.85 -3.74 -13.90
C PRO A 98 -12.79 -4.03 -12.83
N ASP A 99 -13.19 -3.89 -11.57
CA ASP A 99 -12.39 -4.19 -10.38
C ASP A 99 -12.36 -5.70 -10.07
N THR A 100 -11.94 -6.51 -11.04
CA THR A 100 -11.89 -7.98 -10.95
C THR A 100 -10.48 -8.54 -11.03
N GLY A 101 -9.45 -7.70 -10.94
CA GLY A 101 -8.07 -8.10 -11.14
C GLY A 101 -7.86 -8.74 -12.52
N PRO A 102 -6.96 -9.74 -12.62
CA PRO A 102 -6.62 -10.32 -13.91
C PRO A 102 -7.75 -11.10 -14.60
N ASP A 103 -8.81 -11.44 -13.87
CA ASP A 103 -9.96 -12.17 -14.39
C ASP A 103 -10.93 -11.29 -15.23
N ALA A 104 -10.56 -10.04 -15.53
CA ALA A 104 -11.38 -9.12 -16.31
C ALA A 104 -11.79 -9.72 -17.67
N SER A 105 -13.11 -9.80 -17.90
CA SER A 105 -13.73 -10.37 -19.10
C SER A 105 -13.44 -9.49 -20.31
N GLY A 106 -12.33 -9.76 -20.98
CA GLY A 106 -11.88 -8.97 -22.14
C GLY A 106 -10.37 -8.97 -22.37
N GLY A 107 -9.58 -9.60 -21.50
CA GLY A 107 -8.12 -9.73 -21.63
C GLY A 107 -7.35 -8.50 -21.13
N ILE A 108 -6.20 -8.71 -20.49
CA ILE A 108 -5.42 -7.63 -19.86
C ILE A 108 -4.36 -7.05 -20.80
N ASP A 109 -3.91 -7.78 -21.82
CA ASP A 109 -2.77 -7.40 -22.66
C ASP A 109 -2.84 -5.95 -23.18
N GLY A 110 -1.79 -5.16 -22.90
CA GLY A 110 -1.71 -3.73 -23.20
C GLY A 110 -2.54 -2.83 -22.29
N ARG A 111 -3.21 -3.40 -21.29
CA ARG A 111 -4.08 -2.75 -20.31
C ARG A 111 -3.75 -3.16 -18.87
N GLU A 112 -2.52 -3.62 -18.62
CA GLU A 112 -2.03 -4.09 -17.33
C GLU A 112 -2.25 -3.06 -16.21
N CYS A 113 -2.06 -1.77 -16.52
CA CYS A 113 -2.31 -0.65 -15.60
C CYS A 113 -3.79 -0.51 -15.15
N GLY A 114 -4.76 -1.18 -15.77
CA GLY A 114 -6.18 -1.00 -15.44
C GLY A 114 -6.68 0.41 -15.73
N ASN A 115 -7.59 0.92 -14.90
CA ASN A 115 -7.94 2.34 -14.92
C ASN A 115 -6.79 3.14 -14.33
N GLY A 116 -6.53 4.32 -14.88
CA GLY A 116 -5.34 5.06 -14.48
C GLY A 116 -5.22 6.44 -15.08
N VAL A 117 -4.27 7.18 -14.53
CA VAL A 117 -3.93 8.55 -14.92
C VAL A 117 -2.43 8.64 -15.15
N VAL A 118 -2.01 9.40 -16.15
CA VAL A 118 -0.60 9.78 -16.35
C VAL A 118 -0.48 11.29 -16.25
N ILE A 119 0.43 11.77 -15.41
CA ILE A 119 0.69 13.19 -15.20
C ILE A 119 2.09 13.51 -15.69
N ARG A 120 2.20 14.52 -16.56
CA ARG A 120 3.45 15.14 -16.95
C ARG A 120 3.77 16.30 -16.03
N HIS A 121 5.01 16.36 -15.57
CA HIS A 121 5.53 17.44 -14.74
C HIS A 121 6.32 18.44 -15.60
N GLY A 122 7.64 18.46 -15.50
CA GLY A 122 8.56 19.30 -16.29
C GLY A 122 9.95 18.68 -16.38
N ALA A 123 10.77 19.06 -17.37
CA ALA A 123 11.78 18.15 -17.96
C ALA A 123 11.10 16.80 -18.32
N GLY A 124 11.67 15.73 -18.86
CA GLY A 124 10.86 14.53 -19.16
C GLY A 124 10.29 13.73 -17.98
N TRP A 125 9.89 14.35 -16.86
CA TRP A 125 9.31 13.68 -15.70
C TRP A 125 7.81 13.39 -15.89
N GLU A 126 7.42 12.14 -15.64
CA GLU A 126 6.03 11.68 -15.66
C GLU A 126 5.75 10.75 -14.48
N SER A 127 4.57 10.87 -13.85
CA SER A 127 4.05 9.88 -12.90
C SER A 127 2.83 9.19 -13.48
N GLN A 128 2.70 7.89 -13.24
CA GLN A 128 1.57 7.08 -13.68
C GLN A 128 0.93 6.37 -12.48
N TYR A 129 -0.39 6.46 -12.40
CA TYR A 129 -1.24 5.97 -11.31
C TYR A 129 -2.14 4.89 -11.91
N CYS A 130 -1.96 3.64 -11.49
CA CYS A 130 -2.63 2.47 -12.03
C CYS A 130 -3.58 1.83 -11.01
N HIS A 131 -4.41 0.90 -11.50
CA HIS A 131 -5.36 0.10 -10.72
C HIS A 131 -6.44 0.94 -10.02
N LEU A 132 -6.80 2.08 -10.62
CA LEU A 132 -7.89 2.91 -10.08
C LEU A 132 -9.23 2.17 -10.17
N ARG A 133 -10.14 2.49 -9.25
CA ARG A 133 -11.47 1.88 -9.16
C ARG A 133 -12.30 2.18 -10.41
N GLU A 134 -13.10 1.23 -10.86
CA GLU A 134 -14.00 1.39 -11.99
C GLU A 134 -14.91 2.62 -11.81
N GLY A 135 -14.91 3.52 -12.80
CA GLY A 135 -15.74 4.72 -12.82
C GLY A 135 -15.30 5.80 -11.82
N SER A 136 -14.10 5.69 -11.25
CA SER A 136 -13.60 6.65 -10.25
C SER A 136 -12.70 7.74 -10.84
N VAL A 137 -12.27 7.64 -12.10
CA VAL A 137 -11.33 8.61 -12.66
C VAL A 137 -12.01 9.98 -12.77
N ALA A 138 -11.45 10.97 -12.07
CA ALA A 138 -12.09 12.28 -11.85
C ALA A 138 -11.43 13.42 -12.65
N VAL A 139 -10.54 13.09 -13.59
CA VAL A 139 -9.77 14.05 -14.38
C VAL A 139 -9.76 13.73 -15.87
N GLU A 140 -9.46 14.73 -16.68
CA GLU A 140 -9.42 14.63 -18.14
C GLU A 140 -8.05 14.99 -18.72
N ILE A 141 -7.73 14.48 -19.91
CA ILE A 141 -6.49 14.82 -20.62
C ILE A 141 -6.41 16.33 -20.86
N GLY A 142 -5.25 16.92 -20.55
CA GLY A 142 -4.99 18.36 -20.65
C GLY A 142 -5.28 19.14 -19.37
N GLN A 143 -5.96 18.52 -18.38
CA GLN A 143 -6.23 19.16 -17.10
C GLN A 143 -4.93 19.42 -16.32
N ARG A 144 -4.78 20.64 -15.80
CA ARG A 144 -3.76 20.95 -14.80
C ARG A 144 -4.23 20.48 -13.44
N VAL A 145 -3.38 19.76 -12.73
CA VAL A 145 -3.68 19.17 -11.43
C VAL A 145 -2.64 19.59 -10.39
N ASN A 146 -3.08 19.67 -9.15
CA ASN A 146 -2.26 19.98 -7.99
C ASN A 146 -2.44 18.92 -6.90
N LEU A 147 -1.68 19.02 -5.81
CA LEU A 147 -1.70 18.04 -4.71
C LEU A 147 -3.08 17.85 -4.05
N SER A 148 -4.03 18.78 -4.21
CA SER A 148 -5.40 18.64 -3.69
C SER A 148 -6.39 18.09 -4.71
N THR A 149 -5.97 17.85 -5.95
CA THR A 149 -6.86 17.32 -6.99
C THR A 149 -7.11 15.83 -6.75
N GLU A 150 -8.37 15.39 -6.78
CA GLU A 150 -8.71 13.96 -6.80
C GLU A 150 -8.48 13.42 -8.22
N LEU A 151 -7.67 12.37 -8.35
CA LEU A 151 -7.45 11.66 -9.61
C LEU A 151 -8.44 10.53 -9.80
N GLY A 152 -8.78 9.87 -8.68
CA GLY A 152 -9.72 8.78 -8.58
C GLY A 152 -9.56 8.08 -7.25
N LYS A 153 -9.88 6.79 -7.17
CA LYS A 153 -9.81 6.01 -5.93
C LYS A 153 -9.05 4.72 -6.15
N ILE A 154 -8.43 4.20 -5.09
CA ILE A 154 -7.80 2.87 -5.09
C ILE A 154 -8.83 1.82 -5.53
N GLY A 155 -8.44 0.95 -6.46
CA GLY A 155 -9.27 -0.10 -7.04
C GLY A 155 -8.55 -1.43 -7.16
N LEU A 156 -9.11 -2.29 -8.03
CA LEU A 156 -8.60 -3.63 -8.36
C LEU A 156 -8.69 -3.87 -9.88
N SER A 157 -8.60 -2.81 -10.68
CA SER A 157 -8.66 -2.94 -12.14
C SER A 157 -7.30 -3.29 -12.74
N GLY A 158 -7.27 -4.07 -13.81
CA GLY A 158 -6.02 -4.44 -14.50
C GLY A 158 -5.30 -5.64 -13.88
N ASN A 159 -3.98 -5.71 -14.07
CA ASN A 159 -3.17 -6.85 -13.63
C ASN A 159 -2.77 -6.72 -12.16
N THR A 160 -3.71 -6.98 -11.25
CA THR A 160 -3.50 -6.84 -9.81
C THR A 160 -4.25 -7.90 -9.02
N ASP A 161 -3.62 -8.46 -7.98
CA ASP A 161 -4.19 -9.51 -7.11
C ASP A 161 -4.83 -8.96 -5.83
N PHE A 162 -4.59 -7.69 -5.49
CA PHE A 162 -5.10 -7.06 -4.27
C PHE A 162 -5.33 -5.55 -4.45
N PRO A 163 -6.25 -4.92 -3.70
CA PRO A 163 -6.54 -3.51 -3.88
C PRO A 163 -5.37 -2.60 -3.50
N HIS A 164 -4.85 -1.85 -4.48
CA HIS A 164 -3.76 -0.91 -4.27
C HIS A 164 -3.71 0.17 -5.36
N LEU A 165 -2.99 1.26 -5.08
CA LEU A 165 -2.47 2.15 -6.11
C LEU A 165 -1.05 1.69 -6.48
N HIS A 166 -0.80 1.39 -7.75
CA HIS A 166 0.55 1.29 -8.28
C HIS A 166 0.97 2.65 -8.85
N MET A 167 1.98 3.27 -8.25
CA MET A 167 2.55 4.53 -8.74
C MET A 167 3.93 4.29 -9.34
N SER A 168 4.10 4.55 -10.64
CA SER A 168 5.41 4.58 -11.27
C SER A 168 5.86 6.01 -11.56
N LEU A 169 7.16 6.25 -11.45
CA LEU A 169 7.81 7.51 -11.83
C LEU A 169 8.77 7.23 -12.98
N ARG A 170 8.75 8.11 -13.98
CA ARG A 170 9.63 8.01 -15.14
C ARG A 170 10.34 9.32 -15.44
N LYS A 171 11.57 9.21 -15.92
CA LYS A 171 12.38 10.31 -16.46
C LYS A 171 12.81 9.97 -17.89
N ASP A 172 12.35 10.77 -18.84
CA ASP A 172 12.63 10.61 -20.28
C ASP A 172 12.30 9.20 -20.80
N GLY A 173 11.29 8.56 -20.21
CA GLY A 173 10.82 7.21 -20.55
C GLY A 173 11.37 6.08 -19.67
N GLU A 174 12.40 6.34 -18.87
CA GLU A 174 13.03 5.35 -17.99
C GLU A 174 12.42 5.37 -16.59
N THR A 175 12.21 4.21 -15.98
CA THR A 175 11.71 4.09 -14.60
C THR A 175 12.71 4.67 -13.62
N VAL A 176 12.23 5.43 -12.64
CA VAL A 176 13.01 5.96 -11.53
C VAL A 176 12.36 5.51 -10.22
N ASP A 177 13.16 4.97 -9.30
CA ASP A 177 12.72 4.71 -7.94
C ASP A 177 12.67 6.03 -7.15
N PRO A 178 11.52 6.46 -6.62
CA PRO A 178 11.45 7.68 -5.82
C PRO A 178 12.19 7.59 -4.48
N PHE A 179 12.48 6.38 -3.98
CA PHE A 179 13.27 6.14 -2.77
C PHE A 179 14.78 6.07 -3.03
N ALA A 180 15.18 5.73 -4.26
CA ALA A 180 16.58 5.62 -4.69
C ALA A 180 16.79 6.17 -6.11
N PRO A 181 16.58 7.48 -6.34
CA PRO A 181 16.55 8.07 -7.69
C PRO A 181 17.91 8.11 -8.41
N ASP A 182 19.03 7.90 -7.69
CA ASP A 182 20.36 7.73 -8.28
C ASP A 182 20.69 6.27 -8.62
N GLY A 183 19.72 5.37 -8.43
CA GLY A 183 19.91 3.93 -8.48
C GLY A 183 20.45 3.36 -7.16
N ARG A 184 20.46 2.03 -7.09
CA ARG A 184 21.04 1.27 -5.97
C ARG A 184 22.54 1.05 -6.21
N ALA A 185 23.39 1.51 -5.29
CA ALA A 185 24.84 1.33 -5.40
C ALA A 185 25.32 0.00 -4.80
N ASP A 186 24.91 -0.33 -3.57
CA ASP A 186 25.10 -1.63 -2.91
C ASP A 186 24.09 -1.80 -1.75
N CYS A 187 24.09 -2.96 -1.10
CA CYS A 187 23.20 -3.26 0.05
C CYS A 187 23.78 -2.85 1.41
N ALA A 188 24.96 -2.22 1.43
CA ALA A 188 25.61 -1.90 2.69
C ALA A 188 25.02 -0.63 3.31
N GLU A 189 24.56 0.30 2.47
CA GLU A 189 24.07 1.60 2.89
C GLU A 189 22.69 1.92 2.29
N ALA A 190 21.84 2.55 3.10
CA ALA A 190 20.57 3.07 2.61
C ALA A 190 20.79 4.25 1.65
N PRO A 191 19.90 4.48 0.66
CA PRO A 191 19.99 5.64 -0.21
C PRO A 191 20.05 6.95 0.59
N THR A 192 20.94 7.85 0.19
CA THR A 192 21.14 9.15 0.85
C THR A 192 20.24 10.26 0.30
N ARG A 193 19.59 10.00 -0.84
CA ARG A 193 18.69 10.90 -1.56
C ARG A 193 17.36 10.19 -1.82
N THR A 194 16.26 10.93 -1.67
CA THR A 194 14.93 10.53 -2.14
C THR A 194 14.29 11.68 -2.91
N LEU A 195 13.22 11.40 -3.66
CA LEU A 195 12.39 12.41 -4.31
C LEU A 195 11.16 12.80 -3.47
N TRP A 196 11.01 12.25 -2.27
CA TRP A 196 9.89 12.55 -1.38
C TRP A 196 10.16 13.82 -0.57
N LEU A 197 9.16 14.69 -0.42
CA LEU A 197 9.19 15.82 0.50
C LEU A 197 9.33 15.34 1.94
N ASP A 198 8.54 14.33 2.28
CA ASP A 198 8.58 13.59 3.54
C ASP A 198 8.57 12.11 3.16
N ALA A 199 9.73 11.47 3.29
CA ALA A 199 9.94 10.12 2.80
C ALA A 199 9.23 9.13 3.75
N PRO A 200 8.35 8.26 3.23
CA PRO A 200 7.79 7.18 4.05
C PRO A 200 8.91 6.30 4.63
N ASP A 201 8.76 5.94 5.91
CA ASP A 201 9.64 4.97 6.55
C ASP A 201 9.55 3.61 5.84
N TYR A 202 10.68 2.94 5.67
CA TYR A 202 10.70 1.57 5.15
C TYR A 202 10.24 0.60 6.24
N VAL A 203 9.14 -0.11 5.95
CA VAL A 203 8.60 -1.16 6.81
C VAL A 203 8.77 -2.51 6.13
N PRO A 204 9.56 -3.47 6.68
CA PRO A 204 9.97 -4.70 6.00
C PRO A 204 8.93 -5.85 6.10
N GLY A 205 7.69 -5.53 6.47
CA GLY A 205 6.58 -6.42 6.77
C GLY A 205 5.71 -5.85 7.90
N GLY A 206 4.42 -6.21 7.94
CA GLY A 206 3.48 -5.66 8.92
C GLY A 206 2.12 -6.34 8.91
N ILE A 207 1.19 -5.84 9.73
CA ILE A 207 -0.15 -6.40 9.92
C ILE A 207 -1.16 -5.55 9.15
N LEU A 208 -1.88 -6.17 8.22
CA LEU A 208 -2.91 -5.55 7.41
C LEU A 208 -4.24 -5.46 8.15
N ASP A 209 -4.63 -6.51 8.86
CA ASP A 209 -5.90 -6.57 9.59
C ASP A 209 -5.85 -7.62 10.70
N THR A 210 -6.71 -7.48 11.71
CA THR A 210 -6.88 -8.47 12.78
C THR A 210 -8.35 -8.55 13.19
N GLY A 211 -8.78 -9.72 13.63
CA GLY A 211 -10.15 -9.86 14.09
C GLY A 211 -10.42 -11.11 14.90
N PHE A 212 -11.63 -11.15 15.46
CA PHE A 212 -12.19 -12.35 16.05
C PHE A 212 -13.20 -13.00 15.11
N ALA A 213 -13.36 -14.32 15.24
CA ALA A 213 -14.36 -15.12 14.55
C ALA A 213 -14.78 -16.31 15.44
N ASP A 214 -15.91 -16.95 15.11
CA ASP A 214 -16.43 -18.15 15.77
C ASP A 214 -15.88 -19.47 15.18
N ALA A 215 -15.11 -19.36 14.11
CA ALA A 215 -14.33 -20.43 13.48
C ALA A 215 -13.10 -19.83 12.80
N ILE A 216 -12.13 -20.65 12.36
CA ILE A 216 -11.03 -20.16 11.54
C ILE A 216 -11.62 -19.63 10.23
N PRO A 217 -11.45 -18.33 9.90
CA PRO A 217 -12.04 -17.76 8.71
C PRO A 217 -11.33 -18.27 7.45
N ASP A 218 -12.10 -18.43 6.37
CA ASP A 218 -11.55 -18.64 5.04
C ASP A 218 -10.75 -17.41 4.59
N TYR A 219 -9.66 -17.64 3.86
CA TYR A 219 -8.76 -16.56 3.45
C TYR A 219 -9.47 -15.51 2.57
N ASP A 220 -10.44 -15.91 1.75
CA ASP A 220 -11.22 -14.99 0.93
C ASP A 220 -12.11 -14.05 1.78
N ARG A 221 -12.60 -14.51 2.94
CA ARG A 221 -13.34 -13.63 3.86
C ARG A 221 -12.43 -12.59 4.50
N ILE A 222 -11.18 -12.95 4.78
CA ILE A 222 -10.15 -12.03 5.29
C ILE A 222 -9.85 -10.96 4.24
N LYS A 223 -9.51 -11.36 3.01
CA LYS A 223 -9.28 -10.42 1.89
C LYS A 223 -10.49 -9.54 1.58
N ALA A 224 -11.70 -10.07 1.76
CA ALA A 224 -12.93 -9.31 1.59
C ALA A 224 -13.17 -8.28 2.70
N GLY A 225 -12.51 -8.39 3.85
CA GLY A 225 -12.76 -7.55 5.03
C GLY A 225 -14.07 -7.90 5.75
N SER A 226 -14.50 -9.16 5.65
CA SER A 226 -15.77 -9.66 6.21
C SER A 226 -15.59 -10.79 7.23
N ALA A 227 -14.35 -11.11 7.58
CA ALA A 227 -14.02 -12.20 8.50
C ALA A 227 -14.25 -11.83 9.97
N ALA A 228 -14.05 -10.58 10.36
CA ALA A 228 -14.15 -10.14 11.74
C ALA A 228 -15.61 -10.05 12.21
N THR A 229 -15.83 -10.37 13.48
CA THR A 229 -17.04 -10.02 14.22
C THR A 229 -16.69 -9.22 15.48
N ASP A 230 -17.54 -8.25 15.83
CA ASP A 230 -17.46 -7.49 17.08
C ASP A 230 -18.23 -8.16 18.23
N ARG A 231 -19.02 -9.19 17.91
CA ARG A 231 -19.86 -9.93 18.85
C ARG A 231 -19.84 -11.44 18.61
N LEU A 232 -19.86 -12.18 19.71
CA LEU A 232 -20.02 -13.63 19.74
C LEU A 232 -21.21 -14.02 20.63
N ALA A 233 -21.91 -15.07 20.24
CA ALA A 233 -22.93 -15.68 21.08
C ALA A 233 -22.29 -16.38 22.30
N PRO A 234 -23.00 -16.52 23.43
CA PRO A 234 -22.46 -17.21 24.61
C PRO A 234 -22.11 -18.69 24.35
N ASP A 235 -22.76 -19.29 23.35
CA ASP A 235 -22.59 -20.65 22.87
C ASP A 235 -21.81 -20.75 21.56
N ALA A 236 -21.09 -19.69 21.15
CA ALA A 236 -20.25 -19.71 19.95
C ALA A 236 -19.28 -20.90 19.98
N PRO A 237 -19.19 -21.71 18.91
CA PRO A 237 -18.48 -23.00 18.94
C PRO A 237 -16.97 -22.85 19.18
N ALA A 238 -16.40 -21.70 18.82
CA ALA A 238 -15.04 -21.33 19.17
C ALA A 238 -14.92 -19.81 19.37
N LEU A 239 -13.80 -19.42 19.97
CA LEU A 239 -13.30 -18.05 20.00
C LEU A 239 -11.95 -18.08 19.30
N VAL A 240 -11.88 -17.48 18.12
CA VAL A 240 -10.71 -17.50 17.23
C VAL A 240 -10.19 -16.08 17.04
N LEU A 241 -8.92 -15.86 17.37
CA LEU A 241 -8.19 -14.65 17.01
C LEU A 241 -7.39 -14.93 15.75
N TRP A 242 -7.45 -14.02 14.77
CA TRP A 242 -6.65 -14.10 13.56
C TRP A 242 -5.96 -12.76 13.26
N GLY A 243 -4.84 -12.84 12.55
CA GLY A 243 -4.12 -11.69 12.01
C GLY A 243 -3.72 -11.95 10.57
N TYR A 244 -3.88 -10.92 9.74
CA TYR A 244 -3.54 -10.88 8.32
C TYR A 244 -2.34 -9.95 8.12
N LEU A 245 -1.32 -10.40 7.42
CA LEU A 245 0.00 -9.79 7.38
C LEU A 245 0.53 -9.70 5.95
N PHE A 246 1.50 -8.80 5.73
CA PHE A 246 2.31 -8.72 4.52
C PHE A 246 3.82 -8.82 4.83
N GLY A 247 4.62 -9.18 3.83
CA GLY A 247 6.08 -9.19 3.94
C GLY A 247 6.64 -10.24 4.91
N GLY A 248 5.92 -11.34 5.13
CA GLY A 248 6.36 -12.42 6.02
C GLY A 248 7.52 -13.21 5.40
N ARG A 249 8.56 -13.48 6.19
CA ARG A 249 9.73 -14.28 5.79
C ARG A 249 9.79 -15.60 6.55
N ALA A 250 10.39 -16.62 5.93
CA ALA A 250 10.73 -17.84 6.65
C ALA A 250 11.58 -17.51 7.89
N GLY A 251 11.19 -18.04 9.06
CA GLY A 251 11.82 -17.78 10.35
C GLY A 251 11.24 -16.59 11.14
N ASP A 252 10.39 -15.75 10.52
CA ASP A 252 9.62 -14.75 11.29
C ASP A 252 8.66 -15.46 12.27
N THR A 253 8.26 -14.74 13.32
CA THR A 253 7.29 -15.23 14.30
C THR A 253 6.05 -14.34 14.33
N VAL A 254 4.89 -14.97 14.50
CA VAL A 254 3.61 -14.31 14.73
C VAL A 254 3.07 -14.79 16.06
N ARG A 255 3.05 -13.90 17.06
CA ARG A 255 2.47 -14.18 18.38
C ARG A 255 1.05 -13.65 18.44
N LEU A 256 0.11 -14.50 18.84
CA LEU A 256 -1.30 -14.19 18.98
C LEU A 256 -1.69 -14.40 20.44
N VAL A 257 -2.23 -13.36 21.07
CA VAL A 257 -2.60 -13.35 22.49
C VAL A 257 -4.06 -12.98 22.63
N VAL A 258 -4.81 -13.76 23.40
CA VAL A 258 -6.21 -13.47 23.75
C VAL A 258 -6.32 -13.32 25.26
N GLU A 259 -6.87 -12.20 25.70
CA GLU A 259 -7.25 -11.94 27.08
C GLU A 259 -8.77 -11.78 27.16
N GLY A 260 -9.37 -12.30 28.23
CA GLY A 260 -10.81 -12.23 28.48
C GLY A 260 -11.13 -11.64 29.85
N PRO A 261 -12.42 -11.59 30.22
CA PRO A 261 -12.86 -10.99 31.49
C PRO A 261 -12.21 -11.60 32.74
N SER A 262 -11.82 -12.88 32.65
CA SER A 262 -11.23 -13.66 33.74
C SER A 262 -9.70 -13.77 33.65
N GLY A 263 -9.05 -13.05 32.73
CA GLY A 263 -7.61 -13.09 32.50
C GLY A 263 -7.21 -13.76 31.18
N ALA A 264 -5.99 -14.29 31.11
CA ALA A 264 -5.43 -14.88 29.89
C ALA A 264 -6.25 -16.08 29.38
N VAL A 265 -6.48 -16.13 28.06
CA VAL A 265 -7.25 -17.18 27.39
C VAL A 265 -6.37 -18.03 26.48
N LEU A 266 -5.55 -17.37 25.64
CA LEU A 266 -4.59 -17.99 24.74
C LEU A 266 -3.34 -17.11 24.60
N ASP A 267 -2.19 -17.75 24.41
CA ASP A 267 -0.93 -17.09 24.08
C ASP A 267 -0.07 -18.09 23.28
N GLU A 268 -0.05 -17.91 21.97
CA GLU A 268 0.64 -18.82 21.06
C GLU A 268 1.56 -18.05 20.11
N THR A 269 2.73 -18.62 19.85
CA THR A 269 3.68 -18.10 18.87
C THR A 269 3.82 -19.10 17.72
N VAL A 270 3.59 -18.63 16.50
CA VAL A 270 3.74 -19.42 15.28
C VAL A 270 4.97 -18.95 14.50
N THR A 271 5.87 -19.85 14.16
CA THR A 271 6.98 -19.57 13.24
C THR A 271 6.52 -19.73 11.80
N LEU A 272 6.93 -18.82 10.92
CA LEU A 272 6.65 -18.92 9.49
C LEU A 272 7.66 -19.83 8.80
N ASP A 273 7.19 -20.88 8.12
CA ASP A 273 8.09 -21.83 7.43
C ASP A 273 8.52 -21.35 6.04
N LYS A 274 7.85 -20.34 5.48
CA LYS A 274 8.07 -19.84 4.13
C LYS A 274 7.90 -18.33 4.03
N THR A 275 8.57 -17.74 3.05
CA THR A 275 8.37 -16.34 2.64
C THR A 275 7.08 -16.20 1.85
N GLN A 276 6.27 -15.18 2.16
CA GLN A 276 5.00 -14.90 1.51
C GLN A 276 4.76 -13.39 1.44
N ALA A 277 4.30 -12.92 0.28
CA ALA A 277 3.89 -11.52 0.12
C ALA A 277 2.76 -11.15 1.09
N GLN A 278 1.75 -12.02 1.20
CA GLN A 278 0.67 -11.91 2.18
C GLN A 278 0.34 -13.28 2.79
N LEU A 279 -0.08 -13.28 4.05
CA LEU A 279 -0.42 -14.48 4.81
C LEU A 279 -1.36 -14.15 5.97
N PHE A 280 -2.08 -15.14 6.50
CA PHE A 280 -2.74 -14.99 7.79
C PHE A 280 -2.34 -16.11 8.76
N ARG A 281 -2.50 -15.84 10.06
CA ARG A 281 -2.39 -16.82 11.14
C ARG A 281 -3.60 -16.68 12.05
N ALA A 282 -4.05 -17.80 12.60
CA ALA A 282 -5.18 -17.84 13.52
C ALA A 282 -4.91 -18.84 14.63
N ILE A 283 -5.38 -18.52 15.83
CA ILE A 283 -5.40 -19.40 16.99
C ILE A 283 -6.81 -19.36 17.58
N GLY A 284 -7.22 -20.41 18.26
CA GLY A 284 -8.55 -20.42 18.82
C GLY A 284 -8.78 -21.50 19.85
N ARG A 285 -9.77 -21.24 20.70
CA ARG A 285 -10.22 -22.15 21.74
C ARG A 285 -11.65 -22.56 21.44
N ARG A 286 -11.95 -23.86 21.56
CA ARG A 286 -13.32 -24.38 21.46
C ARG A 286 -14.15 -23.96 22.67
N LEU A 287 -15.46 -23.90 22.49
CA LEU A 287 -16.44 -23.64 23.55
C LEU A 287 -16.11 -24.47 24.81
N PRO A 288 -15.87 -23.84 25.98
CA PRO A 288 -15.71 -24.54 27.26
C PRO A 288 -17.02 -25.21 27.70
N ASP A 289 -16.94 -26.24 28.54
CA ASP A 289 -18.14 -26.95 29.04
C ASP A 289 -19.13 -26.02 29.77
N ASP A 290 -18.60 -25.02 30.49
CA ASP A 290 -19.40 -24.01 31.22
C ASP A 290 -19.81 -22.80 30.34
N GLY A 291 -19.52 -22.85 29.04
CA GLY A 291 -19.74 -21.76 28.10
C GLY A 291 -18.67 -20.66 28.15
N TRP A 292 -18.85 -19.62 27.33
CA TRP A 292 -17.99 -18.44 27.37
C TRP A 292 -18.37 -17.50 28.51
N THR A 293 -17.38 -16.94 29.20
CA THR A 293 -17.63 -15.88 30.18
C THR A 293 -18.11 -14.62 29.45
N PRO A 294 -19.32 -14.10 29.72
CA PRO A 294 -19.79 -12.87 29.07
C PRO A 294 -18.87 -11.69 29.35
N GLY A 295 -18.61 -10.88 28.33
CA GLY A 295 -17.78 -9.68 28.48
C GLY A 295 -16.87 -9.42 27.28
N SER A 296 -15.95 -8.48 27.46
CA SER A 296 -15.00 -8.08 26.44
C SER A 296 -13.79 -9.01 26.44
N TYR A 297 -13.38 -9.42 25.26
CA TYR A 297 -12.13 -10.11 24.99
C TYR A 297 -11.27 -9.21 24.11
N THR A 298 -9.97 -9.15 24.41
CA THR A 298 -8.97 -8.42 23.63
C THR A 298 -8.04 -9.41 22.96
N GLY A 299 -7.69 -9.12 21.71
CA GLY A 299 -6.75 -9.87 20.91
C GLY A 299 -5.57 -8.99 20.55
N THR A 300 -4.36 -9.51 20.67
CA THR A 300 -3.14 -8.84 20.21
C THR A 300 -2.39 -9.76 19.26
N VAL A 301 -2.05 -9.26 18.07
CA VAL A 301 -1.19 -9.93 17.10
C VAL A 301 0.12 -9.18 17.00
N ILE A 302 1.24 -9.89 17.06
CA ILE A 302 2.59 -9.32 17.02
C ILE A 302 3.38 -10.06 15.95
N HIS A 303 3.95 -9.34 14.98
CA HIS A 303 4.85 -9.88 13.98
C HIS A 303 6.29 -9.46 14.28
N SER A 304 7.19 -10.43 14.39
CA SER A 304 8.60 -10.20 14.71
C SER A 304 9.54 -10.94 13.74
N ARG A 305 10.71 -10.34 13.51
CA ARG A 305 11.83 -10.92 12.75
C ARG A 305 13.07 -10.94 13.63
N GLY A 306 13.48 -12.14 14.03
CA GLY A 306 14.44 -12.31 15.12
C GLY A 306 13.93 -11.60 16.39
N ASP A 307 14.78 -10.78 17.01
CA ASP A 307 14.43 -10.01 18.21
C ASP A 307 13.71 -8.68 17.90
N THR A 308 13.53 -8.33 16.62
CA THR A 308 12.90 -7.07 16.22
C THR A 308 11.40 -7.27 16.01
N ARG A 309 10.58 -6.51 16.75
CA ARG A 309 9.15 -6.40 16.48
C ARG A 309 8.95 -5.55 15.23
N LEU A 310 8.37 -6.13 14.18
CA LEU A 310 8.02 -5.42 12.95
C LEU A 310 6.74 -4.61 13.14
N ASP A 311 5.71 -5.24 13.73
CA ASP A 311 4.41 -4.60 13.95
C ASP A 311 3.62 -5.27 15.08
N ALA A 312 2.64 -4.56 15.63
CA ALA A 312 1.65 -5.10 16.55
C ALA A 312 0.29 -4.42 16.40
N ALA A 313 -0.77 -5.22 16.31
CA ALA A 313 -2.14 -4.75 16.20
C ALA A 313 -3.01 -5.37 17.29
N ALA A 314 -4.02 -4.62 17.74
CA ALA A 314 -4.98 -5.06 18.74
C ALA A 314 -6.41 -4.96 18.21
N THR A 315 -7.25 -5.90 18.64
CA THR A 315 -8.67 -5.98 18.30
C THR A 315 -9.48 -6.45 19.50
N ALA A 316 -10.80 -6.35 19.45
CA ALA A 316 -11.67 -6.77 20.54
C ALA A 316 -12.97 -7.37 20.04
N VAL A 317 -13.56 -8.25 20.86
CA VAL A 317 -14.87 -8.86 20.62
C VAL A 317 -15.65 -8.93 21.94
N THR A 318 -16.96 -8.78 21.86
CA THR A 318 -17.85 -8.93 23.03
C THR A 318 -18.60 -10.25 22.95
N VAL A 319 -18.43 -11.12 23.95
CA VAL A 319 -19.33 -12.26 24.17
C VAL A 319 -20.58 -11.75 24.86
N ALA A 320 -21.74 -12.01 24.26
CA ALA A 320 -23.04 -11.60 24.78
C ALA A 320 -23.33 -12.24 26.16
N ARG A 321 -24.32 -11.68 26.85
CA ARG A 321 -24.87 -12.27 28.08
C ARG A 321 -25.85 -13.38 27.78
#